data_AF-A0A959QUA5-F1
#
_entry.id   AF-A0A959QUA5-F1
#
_cell.length_a   1.000
_cell.length_b   1.000
_cell.length_c   1.000
_cell.angle_alpha   90.00
_cell.angle_beta   90.00
_cell.angle_gamma   90.00
#
_symmetry.space_group_name_H-M   'P 1'
#
loop_
_entity.id
_entity.type
_entity.pdbx_description
1 polymer ?
#
loop_
_entity_poly.entity_id
_entity_poly.type
_entity_poly.pdbx_seq_one_letter_code
_entity_poly.pdbx_strand_id
1 'polypeptide(L)'
;MRKIFTGFAVLAVVFSSTTDAFAGNKDRIGQAGATELLINPWGRSTGLFGMNTSFVKGLDAMKTNIAGLSFVEQTEVGVSHSMYLSGSGIGINNLGFAQKVGKLGVIGANIMAMSFGEIDITDYNNPEGGVGTYTPQFFNVQVGFAKEFSNSIHAGVGATFVSEQISNVKASGSVFEAGIQYRTGKRNNFHFGLTLRNIGTGMRFSGSGFSINSEAQYDATYSLNRQTPTETFEMPTYLNIGVSYDFYLDENKGVKPEDEQSAEGFTPQHRATVLGNFTSNSFNNDYLGAGVEYAFKEMFMVRAAYRYESKIGNKDLSTTFYTGLSAGATVQYKVNETGPTLALDYSFRPTRRPANGVHVITLRLMR
;
A
#
# COMPACT_ATOMS: atom_id res chain seq x y z
N MET A 1 -19.23 -39.81 11.83
CA MET A 1 -18.58 -40.19 10.55
C MET A 1 -18.84 -39.21 9.40
N ARG A 2 -20.09 -38.78 9.12
CA ARG A 2 -20.40 -37.82 8.03
C ARG A 2 -19.63 -36.49 8.04
N LYS A 3 -19.29 -35.94 9.21
CA LYS A 3 -18.52 -34.67 9.36
C LYS A 3 -17.02 -34.80 9.07
N ILE A 4 -16.45 -36.00 9.21
CA ILE A 4 -15.03 -36.27 8.93
C ILE A 4 -14.81 -36.43 7.43
N PHE A 5 -15.76 -37.08 6.73
CA PHE A 5 -15.73 -37.23 5.28
C PHE A 5 -15.92 -35.91 4.52
N THR A 6 -16.68 -34.96 5.07
CA THR A 6 -16.83 -33.62 4.46
C THR A 6 -15.57 -32.78 4.61
N GLY A 7 -14.87 -32.87 5.76
CA GLY A 7 -13.57 -32.23 5.95
C GLY A 7 -12.49 -32.77 5.01
N PHE A 8 -12.45 -34.09 4.81
CA PHE A 8 -11.53 -34.73 3.86
C PHE A 8 -11.83 -34.39 2.40
N ALA A 9 -13.10 -34.27 2.02
CA ALA A 9 -13.49 -33.90 0.66
C ALA A 9 -13.12 -32.44 0.32
N VAL A 10 -13.25 -31.51 1.29
CA VAL A 10 -12.83 -30.10 1.10
C VAL A 10 -11.30 -30.00 1.01
N LEU A 11 -10.55 -30.73 1.84
CA LEU A 11 -9.09 -30.80 1.73
C LEU A 11 -8.65 -31.43 0.40
N ALA A 12 -9.33 -32.47 -0.09
CA ALA A 12 -9.03 -33.10 -1.37
C ALA A 12 -9.27 -32.15 -2.55
N VAL A 13 -10.33 -31.33 -2.51
CA VAL A 13 -10.59 -30.31 -3.57
C VAL A 13 -9.56 -29.18 -3.55
N VAL A 14 -9.05 -28.79 -2.37
CA VAL A 14 -7.97 -27.79 -2.25
C VAL A 14 -6.62 -28.33 -2.75
N PHE A 15 -6.37 -29.64 -2.65
CA PHE A 15 -5.16 -30.27 -3.19
C PHE A 15 -5.26 -30.67 -4.67
N SER A 16 -6.45 -30.68 -5.27
CA SER A 16 -6.68 -31.14 -6.65
C SER A 16 -6.64 -30.03 -7.71
N SER A 17 -6.46 -28.77 -7.32
CA SER A 17 -6.46 -27.62 -8.23
C SER A 17 -5.08 -27.00 -8.45
N THR A 18 -4.05 -27.83 -8.62
CA THR A 18 -2.76 -27.37 -9.17
C THR A 18 -2.85 -27.25 -10.68
N THR A 19 -3.61 -26.28 -11.18
CA THR A 19 -3.42 -25.79 -12.55
C THR A 19 -2.27 -24.79 -12.52
N ASP A 20 -1.28 -24.98 -13.39
CA ASP A 20 -0.23 -23.98 -13.63
C ASP A 20 -0.89 -22.71 -14.19
N ALA A 21 -1.25 -21.78 -13.30
CA ALA A 21 -1.66 -20.44 -13.67
C ALA A 21 -0.39 -19.65 -14.01
N PHE A 22 -0.08 -19.53 -15.30
CA PHE A 22 0.87 -18.54 -15.79
C PHE A 22 0.24 -17.15 -15.64
N ALA A 23 0.37 -16.55 -14.45
CA ALA A 23 -0.01 -15.17 -14.18
C ALA A 23 1.21 -14.24 -14.31
N GLY A 24 0.99 -13.04 -14.83
CA GLY A 24 1.99 -11.99 -15.00
C GLY A 24 2.29 -11.64 -16.47
N ASN A 25 2.44 -10.34 -16.75
CA ASN A 25 2.86 -9.83 -18.05
C ASN A 25 4.37 -9.57 -18.04
N LYS A 26 5.18 -10.58 -18.38
CA LYS A 26 6.65 -10.46 -18.37
C LYS A 26 7.17 -9.42 -19.35
N ASP A 27 6.45 -9.18 -20.45
CA ASP A 27 6.95 -8.39 -21.59
C ASP A 27 7.01 -6.89 -21.30
N ARG A 28 6.32 -6.43 -20.24
CA ARG A 28 6.24 -5.01 -19.87
C ARG A 28 7.03 -4.67 -18.61
N ILE A 29 7.69 -5.64 -17.98
CA ILE A 29 8.41 -5.39 -16.72
C ILE A 29 9.50 -4.34 -16.95
N GLY A 30 9.51 -3.29 -16.11
CA GLY A 30 10.48 -2.20 -16.19
C GLY A 30 10.15 -1.09 -17.19
N GLN A 31 8.97 -1.09 -17.82
CA GLN A 31 8.54 -0.04 -18.75
C GLN A 31 7.63 1.02 -18.11
N ALA A 32 7.19 0.84 -16.86
CA ALA A 32 6.43 1.86 -16.13
C ALA A 32 7.37 2.88 -15.48
N GLY A 33 6.92 4.14 -15.42
CA GLY A 33 7.46 5.13 -14.50
C GLY A 33 6.54 5.32 -13.29
N ALA A 34 6.79 6.34 -12.46
CA ALA A 34 6.00 6.62 -11.26
C ALA A 34 5.87 5.42 -10.28
N THR A 35 6.94 4.62 -10.14
CA THR A 35 6.92 3.38 -9.33
C THR A 35 6.69 3.63 -7.84
N GLU A 36 6.93 4.85 -7.36
CA GLU A 36 6.59 5.32 -6.03
C GLU A 36 5.08 5.27 -5.73
N LEU A 37 4.21 5.26 -6.75
CA LEU A 37 2.78 5.00 -6.57
C LEU A 37 2.49 3.62 -5.96
N LEU A 38 3.41 2.66 -6.08
CA LEU A 38 3.29 1.33 -5.49
C LEU A 38 3.74 1.29 -4.03
N ILE A 39 4.34 2.37 -3.52
CA ILE A 39 4.80 2.45 -2.15
C ILE A 39 3.60 2.76 -1.24
N ASN A 40 3.34 1.85 -0.31
CA ASN A 40 2.46 2.10 0.82
C ASN A 40 3.28 2.72 1.97
N PRO A 41 2.94 3.94 2.41
CA PRO A 41 3.66 4.66 3.45
C PRO A 41 3.15 4.38 4.87
N TRP A 42 2.11 3.56 5.05
CA TRP A 42 1.46 3.37 6.35
C TRP A 42 1.94 2.12 7.08
N GLY A 43 2.37 2.27 8.33
CA GLY A 43 2.97 1.20 9.14
C GLY A 43 2.02 0.03 9.37
N ARG A 44 0.73 0.29 9.61
CA ARG A 44 -0.24 -0.77 9.90
C ARG A 44 -0.39 -1.75 8.74
N SER A 45 -0.73 -1.25 7.55
CA SER A 45 -0.95 -2.06 6.35
C SER A 45 0.33 -2.64 5.78
N THR A 46 1.46 -1.92 5.85
CA THR A 46 2.76 -2.44 5.38
C THR A 46 3.28 -3.62 6.20
N GLY A 47 2.87 -3.78 7.46
CA GLY A 47 3.13 -4.99 8.25
C GLY A 47 2.53 -6.27 7.64
N LEU A 48 1.57 -6.13 6.72
CA LEU A 48 0.97 -7.20 5.92
C LEU A 48 1.21 -6.99 4.41
N PHE A 49 2.23 -6.23 3.99
CA PHE A 49 2.47 -5.85 2.59
C PHE A 49 1.31 -5.14 1.87
N GLY A 50 0.34 -4.57 2.59
CA GLY A 50 -0.89 -4.04 1.99
C GLY A 50 -1.81 -5.15 1.48
N MET A 51 -1.62 -6.40 1.90
CA MET A 51 -2.49 -7.54 1.55
C MET A 51 -3.78 -7.58 2.37
N ASN A 52 -4.01 -6.60 3.25
CA ASN A 52 -5.25 -6.42 3.99
C ASN A 52 -6.35 -5.74 3.15
N THR A 53 -6.34 -5.90 1.82
CA THR A 53 -7.29 -5.33 0.87
C THR A 53 -8.77 -5.47 1.28
N SER A 54 -9.14 -6.61 1.86
CA SER A 54 -10.51 -6.94 2.28
C SER A 54 -10.97 -6.27 3.57
N PHE A 55 -10.04 -5.85 4.44
CA PHE A 55 -10.36 -5.38 5.79
C PHE A 55 -9.62 -4.13 6.23
N VAL A 56 -8.82 -3.51 5.36
CA VAL A 56 -8.15 -2.23 5.63
C VAL A 56 -9.18 -1.15 5.97
N LYS A 57 -8.84 -0.27 6.91
CA LYS A 57 -9.68 0.82 7.42
C LYS A 57 -8.84 2.08 7.63
N GLY A 58 -9.50 3.23 7.69
CA GLY A 58 -8.86 4.48 8.08
C GLY A 58 -7.94 5.04 7.02
N LEU A 59 -6.90 5.77 7.44
CA LEU A 59 -5.93 6.39 6.51
C LEU A 59 -5.17 5.38 5.64
N ASP A 60 -4.84 4.20 6.19
CA ASP A 60 -4.22 3.09 5.46
C ASP A 60 -5.01 2.67 4.21
N ALA A 61 -6.33 2.86 4.22
CA ALA A 61 -7.20 2.52 3.12
C ALA A 61 -6.87 3.32 1.85
N MET A 62 -6.45 4.58 2.00
CA MET A 62 -6.06 5.43 0.86
C MET A 62 -4.88 4.83 0.09
N LYS A 63 -3.98 4.10 0.75
CA LYS A 63 -2.84 3.42 0.11
C LYS A 63 -2.97 1.90 0.06
N THR A 64 -4.18 1.37 0.23
CA THR A 64 -4.44 -0.07 0.06
C THR A 64 -5.72 -0.37 -0.72
N ASN A 65 -6.89 0.02 -0.20
CA ASN A 65 -8.20 -0.12 -0.83
C ASN A 65 -9.11 1.01 -0.33
N ILE A 66 -9.42 1.96 -1.21
CA ILE A 66 -10.08 3.21 -0.87
C ILE A 66 -11.46 3.02 -0.21
N ALA A 67 -12.16 1.90 -0.45
CA ALA A 67 -13.43 1.60 0.23
C ALA A 67 -13.28 1.55 1.76
N GLY A 68 -12.09 1.18 2.26
CA GLY A 68 -11.79 1.13 3.69
C GLY A 68 -11.84 2.50 4.39
N LEU A 69 -11.80 3.60 3.64
CA LEU A 69 -11.92 4.95 4.19
C LEU A 69 -13.31 5.18 4.78
N SER A 70 -14.34 4.47 4.30
CA SER A 70 -15.72 4.62 4.80
C SER A 70 -15.91 4.19 6.26
N PHE A 71 -14.94 3.47 6.85
CA PHE A 71 -14.96 3.06 8.25
C PHE A 71 -14.47 4.14 9.24
N VAL A 72 -14.04 5.31 8.77
CA VAL A 72 -13.69 6.43 9.67
C VAL A 72 -14.96 6.98 10.33
N GLU A 73 -14.97 7.05 11.65
CA GLU A 73 -16.15 7.43 12.43
C GLU A 73 -16.28 8.94 12.63
N GLN A 74 -15.19 9.66 12.92
CA GLN A 74 -15.18 11.12 12.94
C GLN A 74 -14.00 11.66 12.13
N THR A 75 -12.87 11.89 12.79
CA THR A 75 -11.68 12.51 12.22
C THR A 75 -10.49 11.62 12.48
N GLU A 76 -9.71 11.33 11.45
CA GLU A 76 -8.44 10.61 11.59
C GLU A 76 -7.33 11.45 10.96
N VAL A 77 -6.25 11.67 11.71
CA VAL A 77 -5.05 12.35 11.24
C VAL A 77 -3.87 11.44 11.51
N GLY A 78 -2.93 11.35 10.57
CA GLY A 78 -1.80 10.46 10.72
C GLY A 78 -0.56 10.99 10.01
N VAL A 79 0.59 10.70 10.58
CA VAL A 79 1.89 10.94 9.97
C VAL A 79 2.69 9.65 9.96
N SER A 80 3.48 9.45 8.93
CA SER A 80 4.40 8.31 8.87
C SER A 80 5.73 8.69 8.26
N HIS A 81 6.75 7.96 8.70
CA HIS A 81 8.09 8.03 8.16
C HIS A 81 8.54 6.62 7.78
N SER A 82 9.01 6.46 6.54
CA SER A 82 9.62 5.22 6.06
C SER A 82 11.10 5.42 5.83
N MET A 83 11.90 4.56 6.45
CA MET A 83 13.31 4.37 6.10
C MET A 83 13.34 3.34 4.97
N TYR A 84 13.37 3.82 3.74
CA TYR A 84 13.27 2.96 2.57
C TYR A 84 14.65 2.44 2.19
N LEU A 85 14.82 1.11 2.16
CA LEU A 85 16.13 0.46 1.95
C LEU A 85 17.17 0.99 2.95
N SER A 86 16.91 0.77 4.23
CA SER A 86 17.65 1.39 5.34
C SER A 86 19.16 1.43 5.10
N GLY A 87 19.76 2.61 5.28
CA GLY A 87 21.17 2.89 4.95
C GLY A 87 21.41 3.51 3.57
N SER A 88 20.40 3.58 2.68
CA SER A 88 20.53 4.28 1.39
C SER A 88 20.34 5.81 1.48
N GLY A 89 19.93 6.34 2.65
CA GLY A 89 19.55 7.74 2.80
C GLY A 89 18.16 8.11 2.26
N ILE A 90 17.43 7.14 1.67
CA ILE A 90 16.10 7.39 1.08
C ILE A 90 15.03 7.42 2.19
N GLY A 91 14.35 8.55 2.30
CA GLY A 91 13.29 8.78 3.28
C GLY A 91 11.95 9.08 2.62
N ILE A 92 10.87 8.55 3.19
CA ILE A 92 9.50 8.81 2.74
C ILE A 92 8.71 9.38 3.91
N ASN A 93 8.25 10.61 3.78
CA ASN A 93 7.37 11.26 4.74
C ASN A 93 5.95 11.27 4.19
N ASN A 94 4.97 11.04 5.05
CA ASN A 94 3.58 11.01 4.65
C ASN A 94 2.67 11.62 5.72
N LEU A 95 1.66 12.35 5.26
CA LEU A 95 0.64 12.99 6.07
C LEU A 95 -0.73 12.60 5.50
N GLY A 96 -1.63 12.15 6.38
CA GLY A 96 -2.98 11.74 6.05
C GLY A 96 -4.01 12.46 6.91
N PHE A 97 -5.15 12.74 6.29
CA PHE A 97 -6.33 13.31 6.94
C PHE A 97 -7.57 12.60 6.40
N ALA A 98 -8.50 12.22 7.26
CA ALA A 98 -9.80 11.69 6.90
C ALA A 98 -10.89 12.28 7.79
N GLN A 99 -12.04 12.55 7.19
CA GLN A 99 -13.16 13.18 7.87
C GLN A 99 -14.48 12.56 7.40
N LYS A 100 -15.27 12.07 8.34
CA LYS A 100 -16.67 11.71 8.09
C LYS A 100 -17.49 12.98 7.89
N VAL A 101 -18.23 13.03 6.78
CA VAL A 101 -19.09 14.15 6.40
C VAL A 101 -20.54 13.70 6.47
N GLY A 102 -21.08 13.67 7.69
CA GLY A 102 -22.46 13.27 7.96
C GLY A 102 -22.82 11.91 7.34
N LYS A 103 -23.93 11.87 6.59
CA LYS A 103 -24.41 10.68 5.86
C LYS A 103 -23.88 10.58 4.42
N LEU A 104 -23.11 11.58 3.95
CA LEU A 104 -22.60 11.58 2.57
C LEU A 104 -21.54 10.50 2.40
N GLY A 105 -20.63 10.38 3.36
CA GLY A 105 -19.53 9.43 3.34
C GLY A 105 -18.33 9.99 4.12
N VAL A 106 -17.14 9.54 3.74
CA VAL A 106 -15.86 9.99 4.29
C VAL A 106 -15.03 10.56 3.15
N ILE A 107 -14.47 11.75 3.37
CA ILE A 107 -13.44 12.32 2.51
C ILE A 107 -12.06 12.11 3.14
N GLY A 108 -11.03 11.99 2.32
CA GLY A 108 -9.65 11.85 2.78
C GLY A 108 -8.66 12.54 1.87
N ALA A 109 -7.53 12.93 2.45
CA ALA A 109 -6.35 13.45 1.76
C ALA A 109 -5.11 12.71 2.26
N ASN A 110 -4.19 12.38 1.36
CA ASN A 110 -2.91 11.75 1.67
C ASN A 110 -1.79 12.38 0.85
N ILE A 111 -0.81 12.97 1.52
CA ILE A 111 0.37 13.59 0.92
C ILE A 111 1.58 12.71 1.24
N MET A 112 2.28 12.25 0.21
CA MET A 112 3.48 11.44 0.34
C MET A 112 4.63 12.13 -0.40
N ALA A 113 5.75 12.35 0.29
CA ALA A 113 6.96 12.93 -0.27
C ALA A 113 8.12 11.97 -0.05
N MET A 114 8.83 11.64 -1.13
CA MET A 114 10.01 10.80 -1.13
C MET A 114 11.23 11.64 -1.49
N SER A 115 12.25 11.59 -0.65
CA SER A 115 13.53 12.26 -0.83
C SER A 115 14.64 11.23 -0.96
N PHE A 116 15.59 11.52 -1.84
CA PHE A 116 16.76 10.69 -2.10
C PHE A 116 18.04 11.27 -1.48
N GLY A 117 17.91 12.36 -0.72
CA GLY A 117 19.07 13.12 -0.25
C GLY A 117 19.71 13.95 -1.36
N GLU A 118 20.89 14.51 -1.06
CA GLU A 118 21.73 15.18 -2.05
C GLU A 118 22.63 14.16 -2.73
N ILE A 119 22.66 14.21 -4.07
CA ILE A 119 23.50 13.35 -4.90
C ILE A 119 24.55 14.21 -5.59
N ASP A 120 25.82 13.83 -5.47
CA ASP A 120 26.93 14.51 -6.13
C ASP A 120 26.83 14.39 -7.65
N ILE A 121 27.06 15.51 -8.33
CA ILE A 121 27.20 15.54 -9.79
C ILE A 121 28.62 15.08 -10.12
N THR A 122 28.73 14.09 -11.00
CA THR A 122 30.01 13.58 -11.50
C THR A 122 30.11 13.81 -13.01
N ASP A 123 31.33 14.09 -13.48
CA ASP A 123 31.64 14.16 -14.90
C ASP A 123 33.00 13.49 -15.18
N TYR A 124 33.42 13.46 -16.45
CA TYR A 124 34.69 12.84 -16.84
C TYR A 124 35.91 13.45 -16.14
N ASN A 125 35.88 14.76 -15.86
CA ASN A 125 36.96 15.48 -15.19
C ASN A 125 36.86 15.37 -13.65
N ASN A 126 35.66 15.13 -13.12
CA ASN A 126 35.34 15.10 -11.70
C ASN A 126 34.58 13.79 -11.35
N PRO A 127 35.24 12.62 -11.45
CA PRO A 127 34.60 11.34 -11.20
C PRO A 127 34.21 11.13 -9.74
N GLU A 128 34.92 11.79 -8.82
CA GLU A 128 34.62 11.79 -7.37
C GLU A 128 33.59 12.87 -6.97
N GLY A 129 33.07 13.64 -7.93
CA GLY A 129 32.15 14.74 -7.69
C GLY A 129 32.83 16.07 -7.37
N GLY A 130 32.15 16.94 -6.60
CA GLY A 130 32.68 18.25 -6.20
C GLY A 130 32.30 19.43 -7.12
N VAL A 131 31.51 19.18 -8.16
CA VAL A 131 30.97 20.22 -9.07
C VAL A 131 29.53 20.63 -8.76
N GLY A 132 29.00 20.18 -7.62
CA GLY A 132 27.65 20.48 -7.12
C GLY A 132 26.83 19.23 -6.83
N THR A 133 25.62 19.43 -6.32
CA THR A 133 24.68 18.36 -5.99
C THR A 133 23.32 18.59 -6.67
N TYR A 134 22.54 17.53 -6.79
CA TYR A 134 21.12 17.60 -7.15
C TYR A 134 20.28 16.77 -6.18
N THR A 135 19.02 17.14 -6.03
CA THR A 135 18.10 16.51 -5.05
C THR A 135 16.86 16.02 -5.78
N PRO A 136 16.79 14.72 -6.12
CA PRO A 136 15.57 14.12 -6.63
C PRO A 136 14.46 14.15 -5.59
N GLN A 137 13.25 14.47 -6.03
CA GLN A 137 12.06 14.52 -5.19
C GLN A 137 10.87 13.93 -5.93
N PHE A 138 10.20 12.97 -5.30
CA PHE A 138 8.90 12.48 -5.75
C PHE A 138 7.81 12.91 -4.78
N PHE A 139 6.67 13.32 -5.32
CA PHE A 139 5.60 13.94 -4.56
C PHE A 139 4.24 13.49 -5.06
N ASN A 140 3.43 12.94 -4.16
CA ASN A 140 2.10 12.42 -4.45
C ASN A 140 1.06 13.06 -3.55
N VAL A 141 -0.01 13.59 -4.14
CA VAL A 141 -1.18 14.11 -3.41
C VAL A 141 -2.40 13.34 -3.84
N GLN A 142 -2.99 12.63 -2.89
CA GLN A 142 -4.18 11.83 -3.11
C GLN A 142 -5.37 12.43 -2.39
N VAL A 143 -6.50 12.49 -3.07
CA VAL A 143 -7.81 12.77 -2.48
C VAL A 143 -8.72 11.58 -2.71
N GLY A 144 -9.57 11.30 -1.73
CA GLY A 144 -10.43 10.13 -1.75
C GLY A 144 -11.80 10.40 -1.17
N PHE A 145 -12.78 9.67 -1.67
CA PHE A 145 -14.13 9.62 -1.13
C PHE A 145 -14.58 8.17 -1.02
N ALA A 146 -15.15 7.79 0.11
CA ALA A 146 -15.72 6.47 0.32
C ALA A 146 -17.04 6.54 1.07
N LYS A 147 -17.91 5.58 0.78
CA LYS A 147 -19.26 5.52 1.33
C LYS A 147 -19.66 4.08 1.64
N GLU A 148 -20.36 3.94 2.76
CA GLU A 148 -21.13 2.74 3.09
C GLU A 148 -22.46 2.77 2.31
N PHE A 149 -22.67 1.79 1.43
CA PHE A 149 -23.90 1.65 0.64
C PHE A 149 -24.93 0.75 1.32
N SER A 150 -24.45 -0.20 2.12
CA SER A 150 -25.24 -1.05 3.01
C SER A 150 -24.36 -1.52 4.15
N ASN A 151 -24.95 -2.17 5.17
CA ASN A 151 -24.23 -2.77 6.30
C ASN A 151 -23.11 -3.74 5.88
N SER A 152 -23.13 -4.21 4.64
CA SER A 152 -22.17 -5.17 4.10
C SER A 152 -21.33 -4.65 2.94
N ILE A 153 -21.69 -3.52 2.30
CA ILE A 153 -21.03 -3.06 1.07
C ILE A 153 -20.52 -1.64 1.26
N HIS A 154 -19.22 -1.50 1.08
CA HIS A 154 -18.51 -0.23 1.13
C HIS A 154 -17.80 -0.03 -0.21
N ALA A 155 -17.87 1.17 -0.77
CA ALA A 155 -17.11 1.48 -1.98
C ALA A 155 -16.46 2.86 -1.86
N GLY A 156 -15.41 3.07 -2.63
CA GLY A 156 -14.72 4.34 -2.68
C GLY A 156 -14.04 4.58 -4.02
N VAL A 157 -13.70 5.83 -4.25
CA VAL A 157 -12.96 6.32 -5.40
C VAL A 157 -11.89 7.31 -4.94
N GLY A 158 -10.79 7.35 -5.66
CA GLY A 158 -9.69 8.26 -5.36
C GLY A 158 -9.03 8.80 -6.61
N ALA A 159 -8.39 9.95 -6.47
CA ALA A 159 -7.54 10.56 -7.47
C ALA A 159 -6.20 10.92 -6.82
N THR A 160 -5.09 10.63 -7.48
CA THR A 160 -3.74 10.96 -7.04
C THR A 160 -3.04 11.77 -8.11
N PHE A 161 -2.61 12.98 -7.77
CA PHE A 161 -1.62 13.73 -8.52
C PHE A 161 -0.22 13.22 -8.16
N VAL A 162 0.61 13.02 -9.16
CA VAL A 162 1.99 12.55 -9.05
C VAL A 162 2.92 13.55 -9.71
N SER A 163 4.06 13.81 -9.08
CA SER A 163 5.13 14.63 -9.61
C SER A 163 6.47 14.01 -9.27
N GLU A 164 7.33 13.88 -10.28
CA GLU A 164 8.72 13.49 -10.16
C GLU A 164 9.59 14.65 -10.66
N GLN A 165 10.60 15.06 -9.90
CA GLN A 165 11.48 16.14 -10.31
C GLN A 165 12.92 15.98 -9.84
N ILE A 166 13.83 16.49 -10.66
CA ILE A 166 15.19 16.91 -10.33
C ILE A 166 15.36 18.37 -10.75
N SER A 167 16.56 18.94 -10.59
CA SER A 167 16.82 20.39 -10.78
C SER A 167 16.32 20.97 -12.11
N ASN A 168 16.38 20.23 -13.22
CA ASN A 168 16.07 20.72 -14.57
C ASN A 168 15.11 19.83 -15.37
N VAL A 169 14.57 18.77 -14.75
CA VAL A 169 13.67 17.80 -15.39
C VAL A 169 12.52 17.47 -14.44
N LYS A 170 11.29 17.45 -14.97
CA LYS A 170 10.08 17.08 -14.25
C LYS A 170 9.14 16.23 -15.10
N ALA A 171 8.38 15.37 -14.45
CA ALA A 171 7.20 14.70 -15.01
C ALA A 171 6.06 14.81 -14.00
N SER A 172 4.84 14.98 -14.48
CA SER A 172 3.66 14.94 -13.63
C SER A 172 2.47 14.30 -14.33
N GLY A 173 1.58 13.73 -13.55
CA GLY A 173 0.40 13.05 -14.04
C GLY A 173 -0.65 12.85 -12.96
N SER A 174 -1.79 12.31 -13.37
CA SER A 174 -2.90 11.99 -12.47
C SER A 174 -3.34 10.57 -12.69
N VAL A 175 -3.60 9.88 -11.60
CA VAL A 175 -4.16 8.52 -11.60
C VAL A 175 -5.42 8.45 -10.76
N PHE A 176 -6.29 7.51 -11.11
CA PHE A 176 -7.56 7.24 -10.47
C PHE A 176 -7.58 5.82 -9.93
N GLU A 177 -8.38 5.62 -8.90
CA GLU A 177 -8.59 4.32 -8.29
C GLU A 177 -10.03 4.15 -7.84
N ALA A 178 -10.46 2.89 -7.78
CA ALA A 178 -11.74 2.50 -7.24
C ALA A 178 -11.56 1.25 -6.38
N GLY A 179 -12.39 1.11 -5.36
CA GLY A 179 -12.34 -0.01 -4.44
C GLY A 179 -13.70 -0.35 -3.89
N ILE A 180 -13.86 -1.63 -3.53
CA ILE A 180 -15.02 -2.18 -2.86
C ILE A 180 -14.52 -3.06 -1.71
N GLN A 181 -15.21 -3.01 -0.57
CA GLN A 181 -15.11 -3.99 0.49
C GLN A 181 -16.51 -4.55 0.78
N TYR A 182 -16.59 -5.86 0.90
CA TYR A 182 -17.78 -6.60 1.29
C TYR A 182 -17.53 -7.30 2.63
N ARG A 183 -18.45 -7.16 3.59
CA ARG A 183 -18.37 -7.84 4.89
C ARG A 183 -19.68 -8.51 5.26
N THR A 184 -19.60 -9.74 5.75
CA THR A 184 -20.79 -10.53 6.12
C THR A 184 -20.46 -11.53 7.23
N GLY A 185 -21.48 -12.24 7.70
CA GLY A 185 -21.41 -13.15 8.84
C GLY A 185 -21.93 -12.52 10.14
N LYS A 186 -22.11 -13.34 11.17
CA LYS A 186 -22.76 -12.97 12.43
C LYS A 186 -22.15 -11.73 13.10
N ARG A 187 -20.84 -11.57 12.98
CA ARG A 187 -20.07 -10.43 13.51
C ARG A 187 -19.30 -9.68 12.41
N ASN A 188 -19.78 -9.74 11.16
CA ASN A 188 -19.05 -9.25 9.99
C ASN A 188 -17.68 -9.91 9.82
N ASN A 189 -17.58 -11.19 10.18
CA ASN A 189 -16.35 -11.95 10.29
C ASN A 189 -15.80 -12.46 8.96
N PHE A 190 -16.57 -12.48 7.88
CA PHE A 190 -16.05 -12.74 6.53
C PHE A 190 -15.89 -11.43 5.77
N HIS A 191 -14.74 -11.27 5.11
CA HIS A 191 -14.40 -10.06 4.38
C HIS A 191 -13.90 -10.41 2.98
N PHE A 192 -14.36 -9.66 2.00
CA PHE A 192 -13.88 -9.67 0.63
C PHE A 192 -13.54 -8.25 0.20
N GLY A 193 -12.49 -8.07 -0.57
CA GLY A 193 -12.09 -6.75 -1.07
C GLY A 193 -11.56 -6.83 -2.49
N LEU A 194 -11.88 -5.80 -3.27
CA LEU A 194 -11.42 -5.61 -4.63
C LEU A 194 -11.01 -4.15 -4.79
N THR A 195 -9.85 -3.89 -5.37
CA THR A 195 -9.49 -2.52 -5.75
C THR A 195 -8.60 -2.50 -6.97
N LEU A 196 -8.92 -1.57 -7.87
CA LEU A 196 -8.14 -1.28 -9.07
C LEU A 196 -7.52 0.09 -8.88
N ARG A 197 -6.20 0.17 -8.99
CA ARG A 197 -5.42 1.33 -8.58
C ARG A 197 -4.50 1.81 -9.68
N ASN A 198 -4.18 3.09 -9.63
CA ASN A 198 -3.25 3.77 -10.54
C ASN A 198 -3.66 3.71 -12.01
N ILE A 199 -4.96 3.85 -12.31
CA ILE A 199 -5.44 4.00 -13.70
C ILE A 199 -5.24 5.46 -14.10
N GLY A 200 -4.37 5.76 -15.06
CA GLY A 200 -4.14 7.14 -15.46
C GLY A 200 -3.51 7.27 -16.83
N THR A 201 -3.37 8.52 -17.26
CA THR A 201 -2.67 8.84 -18.50
C THR A 201 -1.17 8.66 -18.31
N GLY A 202 -0.45 8.32 -19.38
CA GLY A 202 1.01 8.27 -19.33
C GLY A 202 1.63 9.60 -18.92
N MET A 203 2.79 9.53 -18.31
CA MET A 203 3.64 10.65 -17.92
C MET A 203 4.77 10.83 -18.92
N ARG A 204 5.32 12.04 -18.97
CA ARG A 204 6.44 12.38 -19.85
C ARG A 204 7.36 13.37 -19.17
N PHE A 205 8.66 13.10 -19.25
CA PHE A 205 9.66 14.02 -18.73
C PHE A 205 9.81 15.26 -19.62
N SER A 206 9.88 16.43 -19.00
CA SER A 206 10.07 17.71 -19.69
C SER A 206 10.97 18.62 -18.85
N GLY A 207 11.49 19.69 -19.44
CA GLY A 207 12.37 20.63 -18.77
C GLY A 207 13.60 20.97 -19.60
N SER A 208 14.40 21.90 -19.10
CA SER A 208 15.61 22.38 -19.78
C SER A 208 16.71 21.32 -19.86
N GLY A 209 16.65 20.25 -19.06
CA GLY A 209 17.56 19.11 -19.18
C GLY A 209 17.51 18.39 -20.53
N PHE A 210 16.44 18.59 -21.32
CA PHE A 210 16.32 18.06 -22.68
C PHE A 210 16.60 19.10 -23.78
N SER A 211 17.04 20.29 -23.40
CA SER A 211 17.50 21.31 -24.34
C SER A 211 18.98 21.11 -24.62
N ILE A 212 19.32 20.92 -25.89
CA ILE A 212 20.70 20.87 -26.36
C ILE A 212 21.00 22.11 -27.20
N ASN A 213 22.18 22.68 -27.01
CA ASN A 213 22.70 23.68 -27.94
C ASN A 213 23.22 22.93 -29.18
N SER A 214 22.76 23.35 -30.34
CA SER A 214 23.19 22.85 -31.64
C SER A 214 23.65 24.00 -32.50
N GLU A 215 24.67 23.79 -33.32
CA GLU A 215 25.05 24.76 -34.35
C GLU A 215 24.00 24.78 -35.47
N ALA A 216 23.77 25.95 -36.08
CA ALA A 216 22.92 26.05 -37.26
C ALA A 216 23.60 25.36 -38.45
N GLN A 217 22.82 24.60 -39.22
CA GLN A 217 23.32 23.76 -40.33
C GLN A 217 24.16 24.52 -41.38
N TYR A 218 23.93 25.83 -41.53
CA TYR A 218 24.56 26.66 -42.56
C TYR A 218 25.50 27.72 -42.01
N ASP A 219 25.58 27.88 -40.68
CA ASP A 219 26.46 28.84 -40.03
C ASP A 219 26.73 28.44 -38.58
N ALA A 220 27.94 27.93 -38.33
CA ALA A 220 28.38 27.47 -37.01
C ALA A 220 28.51 28.61 -35.97
N THR A 221 28.42 29.88 -36.38
CA THR A 221 28.42 31.02 -35.46
C THR A 221 27.05 31.26 -34.80
N TYR A 222 25.98 30.67 -35.34
CA TYR A 222 24.65 30.74 -34.74
C TYR A 222 24.32 29.48 -33.93
N SER A 223 24.14 29.66 -32.62
CA SER A 223 23.64 28.59 -31.75
C SER A 223 22.10 28.54 -31.78
N LEU A 224 21.55 27.36 -32.01
CA LEU A 224 20.14 27.04 -31.88
C LEU A 224 19.92 26.21 -30.61
N ASN A 225 18.88 26.54 -29.85
CA ASN A 225 18.41 25.69 -28.77
C ASN A 225 17.42 24.67 -29.36
N ARG A 226 17.79 23.39 -29.35
CA ARG A 226 16.93 22.30 -29.80
C ARG A 226 16.41 21.53 -28.59
N GLN A 227 15.09 21.45 -28.45
CA GLN A 227 14.46 20.62 -27.44
C GLN A 227 14.29 19.20 -27.97
N THR A 228 14.83 18.21 -27.25
CA THR A 228 14.66 16.80 -27.57
C THR A 228 13.40 16.26 -26.91
N PRO A 229 12.40 15.82 -27.69
CA PRO A 229 11.20 15.22 -27.12
C PRO A 229 11.53 13.87 -26.46
N THR A 230 11.08 13.69 -25.22
CA THR A 230 11.10 12.40 -24.51
C THR A 230 9.90 11.53 -24.87
N GLU A 231 10.01 10.23 -24.62
CA GLU A 231 8.88 9.30 -24.76
C GLU A 231 7.93 9.35 -23.56
N THR A 232 6.69 8.96 -23.80
CA THR A 232 5.67 8.81 -22.75
C THR A 232 5.82 7.44 -22.09
N PHE A 233 5.71 7.37 -20.77
CA PHE A 233 5.67 6.13 -20.01
C PHE A 233 4.34 5.97 -19.29
N GLU A 234 3.92 4.72 -19.08
CA GLU A 234 2.65 4.41 -18.44
C GLU A 234 2.78 4.31 -16.91
N MET A 235 1.65 4.50 -16.24
CA MET A 235 1.52 4.41 -14.79
C MET A 235 1.40 2.94 -14.35
N PRO A 236 1.89 2.58 -13.14
CA PRO A 236 1.89 1.21 -12.68
C PRO A 236 0.52 0.82 -12.11
N THR A 237 -0.43 0.52 -13.01
CA THR A 237 -1.75 0.00 -12.65
C THR A 237 -1.65 -1.39 -12.02
N TYR A 238 -2.47 -1.65 -11.00
CA TYR A 238 -2.60 -2.97 -10.42
C TYR A 238 -4.00 -3.22 -9.85
N LEU A 239 -4.36 -4.50 -9.79
CA LEU A 239 -5.61 -5.03 -9.25
C LEU A 239 -5.29 -5.85 -7.99
N ASN A 240 -5.90 -5.50 -6.86
CA ASN A 240 -5.85 -6.32 -5.64
C ASN A 240 -7.20 -7.01 -5.41
N ILE A 241 -7.14 -8.30 -5.11
CA ILE A 241 -8.27 -9.13 -4.69
C ILE A 241 -7.89 -9.79 -3.36
N GLY A 242 -8.63 -9.48 -2.30
CA GLY A 242 -8.37 -9.99 -0.96
C GLY A 242 -9.57 -10.72 -0.37
N VAL A 243 -9.30 -11.76 0.41
CA VAL A 243 -10.27 -12.44 1.28
C VAL A 243 -9.67 -12.54 2.66
N SER A 244 -10.47 -12.31 3.69
CA SER A 244 -10.05 -12.57 5.07
C SER A 244 -11.21 -13.05 5.94
N TYR A 245 -10.86 -13.71 7.04
CA TYR A 245 -11.83 -14.19 8.02
C TYR A 245 -11.34 -13.90 9.43
N ASP A 246 -12.22 -13.33 10.26
CA ASP A 246 -11.99 -13.02 11.66
C ASP A 246 -12.49 -14.16 12.55
N PHE A 247 -11.59 -14.71 13.35
CA PHE A 247 -11.88 -15.67 14.42
C PHE A 247 -11.87 -14.96 15.77
N TYR A 248 -12.98 -15.04 16.51
CA TYR A 248 -13.09 -14.53 17.87
C TYR A 248 -12.80 -15.65 18.87
N LEU A 249 -11.59 -15.69 19.42
CA LEU A 249 -11.05 -16.86 20.14
C LEU A 249 -11.67 -17.08 21.53
N ASP A 250 -12.31 -16.04 22.07
CA ASP A 250 -13.01 -16.03 23.34
C ASP A 250 -14.54 -16.02 23.18
N GLU A 251 -15.02 -16.17 21.95
CA GLU A 251 -16.44 -16.39 21.67
C GLU A 251 -16.88 -17.70 22.37
N ASN A 252 -17.83 -17.57 23.31
CA ASN A 252 -18.38 -18.62 24.19
C ASN A 252 -17.63 -18.90 25.52
N LYS A 253 -16.57 -18.15 25.87
CA LYS A 253 -15.94 -18.29 27.21
C LYS A 253 -16.54 -17.37 28.29
N GLY A 254 -17.44 -16.48 27.92
CA GLY A 254 -18.10 -15.51 28.81
C GLY A 254 -19.60 -15.73 29.04
N VAL A 255 -20.20 -16.78 28.47
CA VAL A 255 -21.64 -17.08 28.66
C VAL A 255 -21.76 -18.23 29.65
N LYS A 256 -22.16 -17.92 30.90
CA LYS A 256 -22.67 -18.96 31.81
C LYS A 256 -24.00 -19.46 31.23
N PRO A 257 -24.30 -20.77 31.26
CA PRO A 257 -25.56 -21.33 30.73
C PRO A 257 -26.84 -20.73 31.35
N GLU A 258 -26.71 -20.04 32.48
CA GLU A 258 -27.80 -19.48 33.28
C GLU A 258 -28.17 -18.04 32.85
N ASP A 259 -27.32 -17.39 32.05
CA ASP A 259 -27.42 -15.97 31.68
C ASP A 259 -27.56 -15.79 30.15
N GLU A 260 -28.25 -16.70 29.46
CA GLU A 260 -28.46 -16.60 28.00
C GLU A 260 -29.25 -15.34 27.59
N GLN A 261 -29.98 -14.72 28.51
CA GLN A 261 -30.62 -13.40 28.33
C GLN A 261 -29.67 -12.21 28.54
N SER A 262 -28.43 -12.45 28.99
CA SER A 262 -27.38 -11.43 29.21
C SER A 262 -26.30 -11.44 28.11
N ALA A 263 -26.46 -12.25 27.07
CA ALA A 263 -25.53 -12.32 25.94
C ALA A 263 -25.53 -11.06 25.05
N GLU A 264 -26.44 -10.11 25.31
CA GLU A 264 -26.40 -8.74 24.76
C GLU A 264 -25.34 -7.90 25.50
N GLY A 265 -24.06 -8.10 25.16
CA GLY A 265 -22.99 -7.25 25.70
C GLY A 265 -21.58 -7.82 25.63
N PHE A 266 -21.40 -9.10 25.32
CA PHE A 266 -20.07 -9.69 25.23
C PHE A 266 -19.33 -9.21 23.97
N THR A 267 -18.31 -8.38 24.18
CA THR A 267 -17.33 -7.96 23.18
C THR A 267 -16.11 -8.88 23.27
N PRO A 268 -15.88 -9.74 22.26
CA PRO A 268 -14.67 -10.57 22.20
C PRO A 268 -13.42 -9.71 22.29
N GLN A 269 -12.51 -10.09 23.18
CA GLN A 269 -11.24 -9.42 23.41
C GLN A 269 -10.13 -9.98 22.51
N HIS A 270 -10.30 -11.17 21.94
CA HIS A 270 -9.27 -11.83 21.15
C HIS A 270 -9.74 -12.09 19.73
N ARG A 271 -9.20 -11.34 18.76
CA ARG A 271 -9.46 -11.53 17.33
C ARG A 271 -8.22 -12.03 16.62
N ALA A 272 -8.36 -13.10 15.84
CA ALA A 272 -7.35 -13.57 14.91
C ALA A 272 -7.91 -13.51 13.49
N THR A 273 -7.29 -12.73 12.62
CA THR A 273 -7.64 -12.62 11.21
C THR A 273 -6.67 -13.43 10.39
N VAL A 274 -7.18 -14.31 9.55
CA VAL A 274 -6.39 -14.93 8.47
C VAL A 274 -6.77 -14.26 7.17
N LEU A 275 -5.79 -13.99 6.32
CA LEU A 275 -5.98 -13.36 5.02
C LEU A 275 -5.26 -14.09 3.89
N GLY A 276 -5.82 -13.97 2.71
CA GLY A 276 -5.20 -14.28 1.42
C GLY A 276 -5.43 -13.13 0.45
N ASN A 277 -4.44 -12.79 -0.36
CA ASN A 277 -4.54 -11.70 -1.32
C ASN A 277 -3.78 -12.03 -2.61
N PHE A 278 -4.42 -11.77 -3.74
CA PHE A 278 -3.82 -11.81 -5.06
C PHE A 278 -3.69 -10.38 -5.59
N THR A 279 -2.51 -10.05 -6.11
CA THR A 279 -2.23 -8.78 -6.77
C THR A 279 -1.76 -9.04 -8.20
N SER A 280 -2.49 -8.51 -9.17
CA SER A 280 -2.10 -8.51 -10.57
C SER A 280 -1.54 -7.14 -10.95
N ASN A 281 -0.32 -7.11 -11.48
CA ASN A 281 0.41 -5.90 -11.83
C ASN A 281 0.57 -5.79 -13.35
N SER A 282 0.43 -4.56 -13.88
CA SER A 282 0.66 -4.32 -15.32
C SER A 282 2.15 -4.34 -15.72
N PHE A 283 3.05 -4.01 -14.79
CA PHE A 283 4.49 -3.78 -15.05
C PHE A 283 5.44 -4.44 -14.05
N ASN A 284 4.90 -5.24 -13.12
CA ASN A 284 5.67 -6.03 -12.17
C ASN A 284 5.16 -7.46 -12.21
N ASN A 285 5.86 -8.37 -11.51
CA ASN A 285 5.32 -9.70 -11.30
C ASN A 285 4.03 -9.64 -10.50
N ASP A 286 3.07 -10.47 -10.90
CA ASP A 286 1.93 -10.79 -10.06
C ASP A 286 2.41 -11.49 -8.79
N TYR A 287 1.71 -11.27 -7.69
CA TYR A 287 2.02 -11.94 -6.43
C TYR A 287 0.78 -12.43 -5.70
N LEU A 288 0.95 -13.57 -5.04
CA LEU A 288 -0.01 -14.14 -4.12
C LEU A 288 0.59 -14.07 -2.72
N GLY A 289 -0.21 -13.75 -1.71
CA GLY A 289 0.28 -13.83 -0.35
C GLY A 289 -0.81 -14.17 0.66
N ALA A 290 -0.32 -14.55 1.83
CA ALA A 290 -1.13 -14.92 2.97
C ALA A 290 -0.56 -14.28 4.23
N GLY A 291 -1.40 -14.07 5.23
CA GLY A 291 -0.98 -13.46 6.47
C GLY A 291 -1.94 -13.72 7.61
N VAL A 292 -1.50 -13.31 8.79
CA VAL A 292 -2.28 -13.35 10.02
C VAL A 292 -2.12 -12.04 10.78
N GLU A 293 -3.22 -11.55 11.34
CA GLU A 293 -3.22 -10.48 12.34
C GLU A 293 -3.88 -11.02 13.59
N TYR A 294 -3.24 -10.83 14.74
CA TYR A 294 -3.84 -11.05 16.04
C TYR A 294 -4.04 -9.70 16.73
N ALA A 295 -5.24 -9.47 17.25
CA ALA A 295 -5.62 -8.27 17.96
C ALA A 295 -6.17 -8.63 19.35
N PHE A 296 -5.58 -8.02 20.38
CA PHE A 296 -6.07 -8.05 21.74
C PHE A 296 -6.75 -6.72 22.08
N LYS A 297 -8.05 -6.77 22.34
CA LYS A 297 -8.96 -5.64 22.63
C LYS A 297 -8.94 -4.53 21.58
N GLU A 298 -8.51 -4.84 20.36
CA GLU A 298 -8.16 -3.83 19.34
C GLU A 298 -7.14 -2.77 19.80
N MET A 299 -6.43 -3.02 20.92
CA MET A 299 -5.41 -2.13 21.48
C MET A 299 -4.02 -2.59 21.06
N PHE A 300 -3.74 -3.89 21.20
CA PHE A 300 -2.46 -4.47 20.83
C PHE A 300 -2.67 -5.38 19.64
N MET A 301 -2.00 -5.09 18.54
CA MET A 301 -2.07 -5.91 17.34
C MET A 301 -0.68 -6.33 16.91
N VAL A 302 -0.53 -7.58 16.52
CA VAL A 302 0.68 -8.10 15.88
C VAL A 302 0.28 -8.80 14.61
N ARG A 303 1.09 -8.64 13.57
CA ARG A 303 0.79 -9.15 12.25
C ARG A 303 2.04 -9.65 11.55
N ALA A 304 1.87 -10.69 10.76
CA ALA A 304 2.92 -11.24 9.91
C ALA A 304 2.32 -11.72 8.60
N ALA A 305 3.07 -11.60 7.52
CA ALA A 305 2.64 -12.08 6.22
C ALA A 305 3.81 -12.55 5.37
N TYR A 306 3.46 -13.36 4.36
CA TYR A 306 4.35 -13.75 3.29
C TYR A 306 3.70 -13.47 1.95
N ARG A 307 4.43 -12.76 1.08
CA ARG A 307 4.08 -12.60 -0.33
C ARG A 307 5.06 -13.40 -1.19
N TYR A 308 4.52 -14.10 -2.17
CA TYR A 308 5.25 -14.86 -3.16
C TYR A 308 5.08 -14.23 -4.54
N GLU A 309 6.20 -13.94 -5.19
CA GLU A 309 6.25 -13.55 -6.60
C GLU A 309 7.24 -14.47 -7.34
N SER A 310 7.11 -14.52 -8.67
CA SER A 310 7.92 -15.40 -9.50
C SER A 310 9.42 -15.21 -9.21
N LYS A 311 10.13 -16.30 -8.92
CA LYS A 311 11.58 -16.33 -8.68
C LYS A 311 12.04 -15.49 -7.47
N ILE A 312 11.17 -15.19 -6.49
CA ILE A 312 11.54 -14.43 -5.28
C ILE A 312 12.74 -15.02 -4.51
N GLY A 313 12.95 -16.34 -4.55
CA GLY A 313 14.09 -17.02 -3.94
C GLY A 313 15.41 -16.92 -4.73
N ASN A 314 15.36 -16.56 -6.01
CA ASN A 314 16.52 -16.57 -6.90
C ASN A 314 17.32 -15.27 -6.79
N LYS A 315 18.64 -15.38 -6.68
CA LYS A 315 19.56 -14.24 -6.47
C LYS A 315 19.68 -13.33 -7.71
N ASP A 316 19.57 -13.89 -8.90
CA ASP A 316 19.88 -13.22 -10.16
C ASP A 316 18.62 -12.89 -10.96
N LEU A 317 17.54 -13.64 -10.72
CA LEU A 317 16.28 -13.53 -11.47
C LEU A 317 15.13 -12.91 -10.66
N SER A 318 15.35 -12.56 -9.40
CA SER A 318 14.34 -11.86 -8.60
C SER A 318 14.17 -10.43 -9.10
N THR A 319 12.93 -10.04 -9.39
CA THR A 319 12.55 -8.67 -9.78
C THR A 319 12.22 -7.78 -8.59
N THR A 320 12.30 -8.34 -7.37
CA THR A 320 12.04 -7.62 -6.12
C THR A 320 13.26 -7.61 -5.24
N PHE A 321 13.41 -6.54 -4.47
CA PHE A 321 14.38 -6.45 -3.40
C PHE A 321 13.84 -7.04 -2.09
N TYR A 322 12.55 -7.30 -1.95
CA TYR A 322 11.96 -7.90 -0.75
C TYR A 322 12.24 -9.40 -0.64
N THR A 323 12.32 -9.90 0.60
CA THR A 323 12.44 -11.35 0.88
C THR A 323 11.11 -12.10 0.80
N GLY A 324 9.99 -11.36 0.74
CA GLY A 324 8.63 -11.89 0.79
C GLY A 324 8.01 -11.85 2.19
N LEU A 325 8.80 -11.71 3.26
CA LEU A 325 8.30 -11.63 4.64
C LEU A 325 7.92 -10.18 5.03
N SER A 326 6.88 -10.03 5.83
CA SER A 326 6.58 -8.78 6.53
C SER A 326 6.11 -9.06 7.95
N ALA A 327 6.42 -8.15 8.85
CA ALA A 327 5.88 -8.15 10.20
C ALA A 327 5.55 -6.73 10.63
N GLY A 328 4.62 -6.60 11.57
CA GLY A 328 4.32 -5.32 12.18
C GLY A 328 3.57 -5.45 13.49
N ALA A 329 3.52 -4.34 14.22
CA ALA A 329 2.77 -4.22 15.45
C ALA A 329 2.06 -2.87 15.51
N THR A 330 0.96 -2.84 16.23
CA THR A 330 0.21 -1.62 16.55
C THR A 330 -0.06 -1.60 18.05
N VAL A 331 0.13 -0.44 18.65
CA VAL A 331 -0.36 -0.13 20.00
C VAL A 331 -1.33 1.04 19.87
N GLN A 332 -2.54 0.86 20.38
CA GLN A 332 -3.56 1.91 20.46
C GLN A 332 -3.88 2.21 21.92
N TYR A 333 -3.95 3.50 22.22
CA TYR A 333 -4.26 4.03 23.53
C TYR A 333 -5.40 5.04 23.41
N LYS A 334 -6.51 4.76 24.09
CA LYS A 334 -7.67 5.66 24.14
C LYS A 334 -7.49 6.62 25.32
N VAL A 335 -7.43 7.93 25.05
CA VAL A 335 -7.08 8.94 26.07
C VAL A 335 -8.11 8.98 27.21
N ASN A 336 -9.39 8.84 26.88
CA ASN A 336 -10.49 8.64 27.83
C ASN A 336 -11.70 8.04 27.08
N GLU A 337 -12.80 7.70 27.76
CA GLU A 337 -13.94 6.98 27.15
C GLU A 337 -14.57 7.67 25.93
N THR A 338 -14.52 8.99 25.84
CA THR A 338 -15.07 9.79 24.72
C THR A 338 -13.99 10.49 23.89
N GLY A 339 -12.73 10.27 24.25
CA GLY A 339 -11.58 10.97 23.73
C GLY A 339 -10.95 10.27 22.54
N PRO A 340 -9.98 10.92 21.90
CA PRO A 340 -9.32 10.34 20.75
C PRO A 340 -8.50 9.12 21.14
N THR A 341 -8.34 8.22 20.17
CA THR A 341 -7.43 7.08 20.22
C THR A 341 -6.13 7.45 19.51
N LEU A 342 -5.04 7.37 20.25
CA LEU A 342 -3.68 7.48 19.72
C LEU A 342 -3.23 6.08 19.27
N ALA A 343 -2.65 5.97 18.08
CA ALA A 343 -2.05 4.73 17.60
C ALA A 343 -0.60 4.94 17.18
N LEU A 344 0.26 4.02 17.60
CA LEU A 344 1.62 3.87 17.10
C LEU A 344 1.69 2.55 16.34
N ASP A 345 2.02 2.63 15.04
CA ASP A 345 2.26 1.47 14.20
C ASP A 345 3.73 1.39 13.81
N TYR A 346 4.26 0.18 13.82
CA TYR A 346 5.58 -0.13 13.28
C TYR A 346 5.50 -1.33 12.36
N SER A 347 6.21 -1.27 11.24
CA SER A 347 6.40 -2.43 10.37
C SER A 347 7.84 -2.58 9.91
N PHE A 348 8.18 -3.84 9.61
CA PHE A 348 9.45 -4.23 9.04
C PHE A 348 9.23 -5.21 7.89
N ARG A 349 9.89 -4.92 6.78
CA ARG A 349 9.92 -5.79 5.60
C ARG A 349 11.38 -6.06 5.25
N PRO A 350 11.91 -7.28 5.44
CA PRO A 350 13.29 -7.57 5.16
C PRO A 350 13.54 -7.53 3.66
N THR A 351 14.66 -6.95 3.28
CA THR A 351 15.12 -6.83 1.91
C THR A 351 16.37 -7.67 1.72
N ARG A 352 16.60 -8.19 0.51
CA ARG A 352 17.78 -8.98 0.17
C ARG A 352 18.96 -8.08 -0.19
N ARG A 353 18.70 -6.92 -0.81
CA ARG A 353 19.71 -5.94 -1.24
C ARG A 353 19.15 -4.51 -1.18
N PRO A 354 19.71 -3.63 -0.33
CA PRO A 354 20.56 -3.94 0.82
C PRO A 354 19.86 -4.86 1.83
N ALA A 355 20.59 -5.55 2.72
CA ALA A 355 20.04 -6.50 3.69
C ALA A 355 19.47 -5.84 4.96
N ASN A 356 18.98 -4.61 4.85
CA ASN A 356 18.67 -3.74 5.99
C ASN A 356 17.16 -3.49 6.17
N GLY A 357 16.34 -3.96 5.22
CA GLY A 357 14.90 -3.87 5.28
C GLY A 357 14.33 -2.48 4.97
N VAL A 358 13.01 -2.44 4.98
CA VAL A 358 12.21 -1.21 4.99
C VAL A 358 11.51 -1.13 6.33
N HIS A 359 11.71 -0.01 7.03
CA HIS A 359 11.06 0.29 8.30
C HIS A 359 10.02 1.37 8.08
N VAL A 360 8.84 1.22 8.69
CA VAL A 360 7.81 2.26 8.65
C VAL A 360 7.29 2.49 10.07
N ILE A 361 7.36 3.74 10.51
CA ILE A 361 6.78 4.20 11.78
C ILE A 361 5.60 5.10 11.44
N THR A 362 4.48 4.93 12.14
CA THR A 362 3.27 5.74 11.92
C THR A 362 2.66 6.13 13.25
N LEU A 363 2.28 7.40 13.34
CA LEU A 363 1.47 7.93 14.44
C LEU A 363 0.12 8.34 13.88
N ARG A 364 -0.97 7.92 14.53
CA ARG A 364 -2.34 8.29 14.16
C ARG A 364 -3.12 8.77 15.38
N LEU A 365 -3.99 9.75 15.14
CA LEU A 365 -4.98 10.26 16.06
C LEU A 365 -6.35 10.00 15.42
N MET A 366 -7.16 9.15 16.03
CA MET A 366 -8.50 8.79 15.58
C MET A 366 -9.51 9.31 16.58
N ARG A 367 -10.59 9.91 16.11
CA ARG A 367 -11.69 10.39 16.93
C ARG A 367 -13.01 9.75 16.53
#